data_AF-A0A968HLY9-F1
#
_entry.id   AF-A0A968HLY9-F1
#
_cell.length_a   1.000
_cell.length_b   1.000
_cell.length_c   1.000
_cell.angle_alpha   90.00
_cell.angle_beta   90.00
_cell.angle_gamma   90.00
#
_symmetry.space_group_name_H-M   'P 1'
#
loop_
_entity.id
_entity.type
_entity.pdbx_description
1 polymer ?
#
loop_
_entity_poly.entity_id
_entity_poly.type
_entity_poly.pdbx_seq_one_letter_code
_entity_poly.pdbx_strand_id
1 'polypeptide(L)'
;MSFIDPKSLVDARIQLHYAAQFMAVAADTLLERQPDYSHSALSWNRDRQLFTSALIVGNSNFYVGLDPVKLISLVLDEQGQTLAALELNGKTFAEGFAWLRSELKSLGVEAEKVVPPTYPYDDFQTVRSPRGTF
;
A
#
# COMPACT_ATOMS: atom_id res chain seq x y z
N MET A 1 -13.83 -10.04 26.53
CA MET A 1 -13.97 -9.59 25.14
C MET A 1 -14.30 -8.11 25.19
N SER A 2 -13.35 -7.25 24.79
CA SER A 2 -13.59 -5.80 24.74
C SER A 2 -14.38 -5.49 23.48
N PHE A 3 -15.58 -4.91 23.63
CA PHE A 3 -16.31 -4.36 22.49
C PHE A 3 -15.66 -3.02 22.12
N ILE A 4 -15.10 -2.95 20.91
CA ILE A 4 -14.61 -1.69 20.33
C ILE A 4 -15.76 -1.09 19.52
N ASP A 5 -16.08 0.19 19.75
CA ASP A 5 -17.05 0.92 18.92
C ASP A 5 -16.49 1.07 17.49
N PRO A 6 -17.15 0.54 16.45
CA PRO A 6 -16.67 0.71 15.07
C PRO A 6 -16.46 2.17 14.67
N LYS A 7 -17.21 3.11 15.27
CA LYS A 7 -17.06 4.55 14.99
C LYS A 7 -15.76 5.13 15.53
N SER A 8 -15.18 4.56 16.58
CA SER A 8 -13.88 5.00 17.08
C SER A 8 -12.71 4.54 16.20
N LEU A 9 -12.96 3.70 15.19
CA LEU A 9 -11.97 3.19 14.26
C LEU A 9 -12.00 3.88 12.89
N VAL A 10 -12.81 4.93 12.72
CA VAL A 10 -12.98 5.61 11.43
C VAL A 10 -11.64 6.08 10.86
N ASP A 11 -10.86 6.83 11.64
CA ASP A 11 -9.57 7.38 11.19
C ASP A 11 -8.58 6.26 10.83
N ALA A 12 -8.47 5.24 11.68
CA ALA A 12 -7.59 4.09 11.44
C ALA A 12 -8.00 3.30 10.17
N ARG A 13 -9.32 3.13 9.93
CA ARG A 13 -9.82 2.48 8.71
C ARG A 13 -9.52 3.32 7.46
N ILE A 14 -9.63 4.64 7.55
CA ILE A 14 -9.30 5.56 6.47
C ILE A 14 -7.80 5.47 6.15
N GLN A 15 -6.93 5.61 7.16
CA GLN A 15 -5.48 5.47 7.00
C GLN A 15 -5.12 4.11 6.36
N LEU A 16 -5.70 3.02 6.86
CA LEU A 16 -5.47 1.69 6.31
C LEU A 16 -5.96 1.57 4.86
N HIS A 17 -7.11 2.15 4.53
CA HIS A 17 -7.64 2.17 3.15
C HIS A 17 -6.65 2.84 2.20
N TYR A 18 -6.14 4.02 2.57
CA TYR A 18 -5.18 4.75 1.74
C TYR A 18 -3.82 4.06 1.66
N ALA A 19 -3.33 3.45 2.75
CA ALA A 19 -2.12 2.65 2.73
C ALA A 19 -2.26 1.43 1.81
N ALA A 20 -3.43 0.79 1.79
CA ALA A 20 -3.70 -0.36 0.92
C ALA A 20 -3.70 0.00 -0.57
N GLN A 21 -4.02 1.24 -0.92
CA GLN A 21 -3.99 1.70 -2.32
C GLN A 21 -2.59 1.61 -2.93
N PHE A 22 -1.51 1.72 -2.14
CA PHE A 22 -0.14 1.64 -2.64
C PHE A 22 0.13 0.28 -3.32
N MET A 23 -0.30 -0.81 -2.67
CA MET A 23 -0.19 -2.16 -3.24
C MET A 23 -1.10 -2.33 -4.45
N ALA A 24 -2.37 -1.92 -4.33
CA ALA A 24 -3.37 -2.12 -5.38
C ALA A 24 -3.00 -1.39 -6.68
N VAL A 25 -2.55 -0.14 -6.58
CA VAL A 25 -2.14 0.65 -7.75
C VAL A 25 -0.86 0.12 -8.38
N ALA A 26 0.14 -0.26 -7.58
CA ALA A 26 1.36 -0.87 -8.10
C ALA A 26 1.05 -2.15 -8.88
N ALA A 27 0.23 -3.03 -8.31
CA ALA A 27 -0.16 -4.29 -8.93
C ALA A 27 -1.02 -4.08 -10.19
N ASP A 28 -2.05 -3.21 -10.16
CA ASP A 28 -2.90 -2.95 -11.33
C ASP A 28 -2.12 -2.31 -12.50
N THR A 29 -1.07 -1.54 -12.20
CA THR A 29 -0.26 -0.87 -13.22
C THR A 29 0.80 -1.79 -13.82
N LEU A 30 1.48 -2.57 -12.97
CA LEU A 30 2.71 -3.28 -13.36
C LEU A 30 2.46 -4.73 -13.78
N LEU A 31 1.28 -5.28 -13.48
CA LEU A 31 0.93 -6.65 -13.85
C LEU A 31 0.00 -6.68 -15.04
N GLU A 32 0.09 -7.77 -15.79
CA GLU A 32 -0.86 -8.06 -16.85
C GLU A 32 -2.27 -8.24 -16.25
N ARG A 33 -3.24 -7.52 -16.81
CA ARG A 33 -4.63 -7.58 -16.36
C ARG A 33 -5.22 -8.96 -16.60
N GLN A 34 -5.79 -9.54 -15.55
CA GLN A 34 -6.50 -10.81 -15.64
C GLN A 34 -8.02 -10.56 -15.73
N PRO A 35 -8.78 -11.41 -16.47
CA PRO A 35 -10.23 -11.26 -16.61
C PRO A 35 -11.01 -11.27 -15.28
N ASP A 36 -10.43 -11.91 -14.25
CA ASP A 36 -11.00 -12.04 -12.90
C ASP A 36 -10.47 -11.00 -11.90
N TYR A 37 -9.65 -10.04 -12.36
CA TYR A 37 -9.00 -9.02 -11.53
C TYR A 37 -8.05 -9.56 -10.45
N SER A 38 -7.62 -10.82 -10.55
CA SER A 38 -6.68 -11.42 -9.59
C SER A 38 -5.32 -10.72 -9.56
N HIS A 39 -4.93 -10.03 -10.63
CA HIS A 39 -3.67 -9.28 -10.71
C HIS A 39 -3.60 -8.11 -9.72
N SER A 40 -4.73 -7.51 -9.33
CA SER A 40 -4.77 -6.40 -8.36
C SER A 40 -5.23 -6.83 -6.95
N ALA A 41 -5.42 -8.14 -6.73
CA ALA A 41 -5.83 -8.67 -5.45
C ALA A 41 -4.75 -8.50 -4.37
N LEU A 42 -5.19 -8.24 -3.14
CA LEU A 42 -4.34 -8.25 -1.95
C LEU A 42 -4.48 -9.58 -1.23
N SER A 43 -3.37 -10.27 -1.00
CA SER A 43 -3.32 -11.54 -0.31
C SER A 43 -2.85 -11.36 1.14
N TRP A 44 -3.43 -12.12 2.07
CA TRP A 44 -2.99 -12.14 3.45
C TRP A 44 -1.92 -13.22 3.67
N ASN A 45 -0.71 -12.80 4.05
CA ASN A 45 0.34 -13.70 4.50
C ASN A 45 0.17 -13.96 6.01
N ARG A 46 -0.28 -15.16 6.38
CA ARG A 46 -0.57 -15.52 7.78
C ARG A 46 0.67 -15.55 8.67
N ASP A 47 1.79 -16.02 8.15
CA ASP A 47 3.01 -16.21 8.94
C ASP A 47 3.67 -14.88 9.30
N ARG A 48 3.60 -13.91 8.39
CA ARG A 48 4.18 -12.58 8.57
C ARG A 48 3.19 -11.53 9.05
N GLN A 49 1.89 -11.84 9.01
CA GLN A 49 0.80 -10.91 9.31
C GLN A 49 0.81 -9.66 8.43
N LEU A 50 1.05 -9.85 7.14
CA LEU A 50 1.13 -8.77 6.15
C LEU A 50 0.10 -8.96 5.04
N PHE A 51 -0.35 -7.86 4.45
CA PHE A 51 -0.92 -7.89 3.10
C PHE A 51 0.20 -7.81 2.07
N THR A 52 0.04 -8.52 0.95
CA THR A 52 0.95 -8.45 -0.20
C THR A 52 0.15 -8.35 -1.50
N SER A 53 0.72 -7.68 -2.50
CA SER A 53 0.29 -7.78 -3.89
C SER A 53 0.53 -9.20 -4.45
N ALA A 54 0.11 -9.43 -5.69
CA ALA A 54 0.69 -10.49 -6.52
C ALA A 54 2.18 -10.19 -6.83
N LEU A 55 2.93 -11.21 -7.27
CA LEU A 55 4.36 -11.10 -7.56
C LEU A 55 4.59 -10.21 -8.80
N ILE A 56 5.35 -9.13 -8.62
CA ILE A 56 5.71 -8.18 -9.68
C ILE A 56 7.07 -8.56 -10.26
N VAL A 57 7.14 -8.64 -11.58
CA VAL A 57 8.37 -8.96 -12.32
C VAL A 57 9.12 -7.68 -12.63
N GLY A 58 10.36 -7.58 -12.17
CA GLY A 58 11.30 -6.50 -12.44
C GLY A 58 12.71 -7.05 -12.71
N ASN A 59 13.75 -6.24 -12.45
CA ASN A 59 15.14 -6.73 -12.44
C ASN A 59 15.35 -7.84 -11.40
N SER A 60 14.57 -7.78 -10.33
CA SER A 60 14.37 -8.86 -9.37
C SER A 60 12.88 -8.91 -9.05
N ASN A 61 12.31 -10.11 -8.91
CA ASN A 61 10.89 -10.24 -8.59
C ASN A 61 10.63 -9.78 -7.16
N PHE A 62 9.51 -9.11 -6.94
CA PHE A 62 9.19 -8.51 -5.65
C PHE A 62 7.68 -8.44 -5.39
N TYR A 63 7.32 -8.20 -4.13
CA TYR A 63 5.98 -7.86 -3.70
C TYR A 63 5.95 -6.45 -3.14
N VAL A 64 4.84 -5.74 -3.31
CA VAL A 64 4.51 -4.59 -2.45
C VAL A 64 3.65 -5.10 -1.31
N GLY A 65 3.97 -4.70 -0.09
CA GLY A 65 3.29 -5.16 1.11
C GLY A 65 2.85 -4.04 2.04
N LEU A 66 2.04 -4.43 3.03
CA LEU A 66 1.57 -3.56 4.10
C LEU A 66 1.48 -4.36 5.39
N ASP A 67 2.14 -3.86 6.44
CA ASP A 67 1.84 -4.22 7.83
C ASP A 67 0.65 -3.37 8.29
N PRO A 68 -0.55 -3.96 8.43
CA PRO A 68 -1.75 -3.19 8.77
C PRO A 68 -1.82 -2.82 10.26
N VAL A 69 -0.99 -3.42 11.12
CA VAL A 69 -0.97 -3.15 12.56
C VAL A 69 -0.04 -1.98 12.86
N LYS A 70 1.14 -1.95 12.23
CA LYS A 70 2.13 -0.88 12.41
C LYS A 70 1.99 0.26 11.40
N LEU A 71 1.17 0.07 10.38
CA LEU A 71 1.00 1.00 9.25
C LEU A 71 2.33 1.25 8.53
N ILE A 72 2.98 0.16 8.11
CA ILE A 72 4.27 0.16 7.39
C ILE A 72 4.05 -0.34 5.98
N SER A 73 4.38 0.47 4.98
CA SER A 73 4.45 0.00 3.60
C SER A 73 5.79 -0.67 3.34
N LEU A 74 5.78 -1.77 2.60
CA LEU A 74 6.91 -2.67 2.43
C LEU A 74 7.15 -2.96 0.96
N VAL A 75 8.41 -3.19 0.62
CA VAL A 75 8.81 -3.89 -0.61
C VAL A 75 9.55 -5.15 -0.17
N LEU A 76 9.11 -6.29 -0.66
CA LEU A 76 9.63 -7.61 -0.27
C LEU A 76 10.22 -8.31 -1.47
N ASP A 77 11.30 -9.07 -1.30
CA ASP A 77 11.77 -9.99 -2.33
C ASP A 77 10.82 -11.19 -2.52
N GLU A 78 11.11 -12.04 -3.50
CA GLU A 78 10.33 -13.25 -3.78
C GLU A 78 10.32 -14.26 -2.61
N GLN A 79 11.31 -14.20 -1.71
CA GLN A 79 11.37 -15.00 -0.49
C GLN A 79 10.64 -14.34 0.70
N GLY A 80 10.08 -13.14 0.48
CA GLY A 80 9.38 -12.33 1.47
C GLY A 80 10.30 -11.59 2.43
N GLN A 81 11.60 -11.51 2.19
CA GLN A 81 12.50 -10.65 2.98
C GLN A 81 12.26 -9.18 2.62
N THR A 82 12.38 -8.30 3.61
CA THR A 82 12.18 -6.88 3.41
C THR A 82 13.35 -6.27 2.67
N LEU A 83 13.08 -5.75 1.47
CA LEU A 83 14.03 -4.94 0.68
C LEU A 83 13.97 -3.47 1.11
N ALA A 84 12.76 -2.95 1.34
CA ALA A 84 12.54 -1.58 1.80
C ALA A 84 11.28 -1.50 2.68
N ALA A 85 11.25 -0.51 3.57
CA ALA A 85 10.12 -0.26 4.46
C ALA A 85 9.95 1.24 4.73
N LEU A 86 8.71 1.69 4.84
CA LEU A 86 8.36 3.04 5.26
C LEU A 86 7.26 3.01 6.31
N GLU A 87 7.56 3.53 7.50
CA GLU A 87 6.53 3.89 8.48
C GLU A 87 5.69 5.04 7.94
N LEU A 88 4.38 4.80 7.79
CA LEU A 88 3.48 5.81 7.22
C LEU A 88 3.02 6.83 8.26
N ASN A 89 3.00 6.48 9.55
CA ASN A 89 2.58 7.39 10.61
C ASN A 89 3.33 8.74 10.51
N GLY A 90 2.58 9.84 10.42
CA GLY A 90 3.13 11.18 10.27
C GLY A 90 3.61 11.54 8.86
N LYS A 91 3.44 10.67 7.86
CA LYS A 91 3.69 10.95 6.44
C LYS A 91 2.41 11.37 5.75
N THR A 92 2.51 12.21 4.74
CA THR A 92 1.41 12.47 3.81
C THR A 92 1.25 11.30 2.82
N PHE A 93 0.07 11.18 2.21
CA PHE A 93 -0.14 10.23 1.10
C PHE A 93 0.89 10.44 -0.02
N ALA A 94 1.16 11.71 -0.38
CA ALA A 94 2.11 12.06 -1.43
C ALA A 94 3.54 11.62 -1.11
N GLU A 95 3.99 11.78 0.14
CA GLU A 95 5.31 11.31 0.59
C GLU A 95 5.41 9.79 0.53
N GLY A 96 4.39 9.08 1.04
CA GLY A 96 4.35 7.62 0.97
C GLY A 96 4.36 7.08 -0.46
N PHE A 97 3.60 7.73 -1.35
CA PHE A 97 3.53 7.33 -2.75
C PHE A 97 4.81 7.68 -3.52
N ALA A 98 5.44 8.82 -3.23
CA ALA A 98 6.73 9.19 -3.80
C ALA A 98 7.83 8.21 -3.38
N TRP A 99 7.84 7.79 -2.12
CA TRP A 99 8.72 6.73 -1.64
C TRP A 99 8.50 5.42 -2.41
N LEU A 100 7.25 4.95 -2.52
CA LEU A 100 6.95 3.72 -3.26
C LEU A 100 7.50 3.79 -4.69
N ARG A 101 7.23 4.88 -5.43
CA ARG A 101 7.74 5.05 -6.79
C ARG A 101 9.27 5.02 -6.86
N SER A 102 9.96 5.59 -5.86
CA SER A 102 11.42 5.53 -5.78
C SER A 102 11.92 4.09 -5.66
N GLU A 103 11.31 3.30 -4.76
CA GLU A 103 11.69 1.89 -4.58
C GLU A 103 11.40 1.06 -5.84
N LEU A 104 10.21 1.23 -6.44
CA LEU A 104 9.84 0.56 -7.69
C LEU A 104 10.82 0.89 -8.82
N LYS A 105 11.23 2.16 -8.94
CA LYS A 105 12.22 2.57 -9.94
C LYS A 105 13.57 1.87 -9.75
N SER A 106 14.01 1.71 -8.51
CA SER A 106 15.26 1.00 -8.20
C SER A 106 15.23 -0.49 -8.61
N LEU A 107 14.03 -1.08 -8.67
CA LEU A 107 13.77 -2.46 -9.06
C LEU A 107 13.58 -2.65 -10.58
N GLY A 108 13.75 -1.59 -11.37
CA GLY A 108 13.77 -1.66 -12.84
C GLY A 108 12.41 -1.78 -13.50
N VAL A 109 11.32 -1.50 -12.78
CA VAL A 109 9.98 -1.41 -13.37
C VAL A 109 9.67 0.01 -13.84
N GLU A 110 8.65 0.16 -14.68
CA GLU A 110 8.17 1.46 -15.19
C GLU A 110 7.40 2.25 -14.12
N ALA A 111 8.08 2.63 -13.03
CA ALA A 111 7.51 3.31 -11.87
C ALA A 111 6.85 4.66 -12.21
N GLU A 112 7.18 5.26 -13.35
CA GLU A 112 6.53 6.46 -13.88
C GLU A 112 5.07 6.24 -14.30
N LYS A 113 4.68 5.00 -14.64
CA LYS A 113 3.29 4.64 -14.95
C LYS A 113 2.43 4.47 -13.70
N VAL A 114 3.06 4.23 -12.55
CA VAL A 114 2.38 4.05 -11.26
C VAL A 114 1.98 5.43 -10.74
N VAL A 115 0.70 5.77 -10.91
CA VAL A 115 0.15 7.09 -10.57
C VAL A 115 -0.89 6.97 -9.46
N PRO A 116 -1.03 7.97 -8.57
CA PRO A 116 -2.08 7.96 -7.55
C PRO A 116 -3.47 7.75 -8.16
N PRO A 117 -4.37 7.01 -7.49
CA PRO A 117 -5.73 6.82 -7.99
C PRO A 117 -6.48 8.15 -8.07
N THR A 118 -7.26 8.32 -9.14
CA THR A 118 -8.11 9.51 -9.37
C THR A 118 -9.43 9.33 -8.62
N TYR A 119 -9.46 9.60 -7.32
CA TYR A 119 -10.68 9.65 -6.51
C TYR A 119 -10.63 10.91 -5.63
N PRO A 120 -11.78 11.56 -5.29
CA PRO A 120 -11.75 12.79 -4.51
C PRO A 120 -10.92 12.61 -3.24
N TYR A 121 -9.91 13.47 -3.08
CA TYR A 121 -9.09 13.62 -1.88
C TYR A 121 -9.87 14.18 -0.68
N ASP A 122 -11.19 14.25 -0.79
CA ASP A 122 -12.09 14.97 0.12
C ASP A 122 -12.31 14.20 1.44
N ASP A 123 -12.07 12.88 1.49
CA ASP A 123 -12.20 12.11 2.74
C ASP A 123 -11.08 12.43 3.75
N PHE A 124 -9.92 12.94 3.28
CA PHE A 124 -8.88 13.54 4.12
C PHE A 124 -9.09 15.05 4.37
N GLN A 125 -10.11 15.67 3.76
CA GLN A 125 -10.51 17.05 4.05
C GLN A 125 -11.80 17.14 4.89
N THR A 126 -12.59 16.06 4.99
CA THR A 126 -13.93 16.12 5.60
C THR A 126 -14.11 15.32 6.90
N VAL A 127 -13.13 14.52 7.32
CA VAL A 127 -13.08 13.99 8.70
C VAL A 127 -11.79 14.52 9.34
N ARG A 128 -11.94 15.16 10.49
CA ARG A 128 -10.89 15.90 11.21
C ARG A 128 -9.68 15.02 11.56
N SER A 129 -8.75 14.82 10.63
CA SER A 129 -7.33 14.72 10.98
C SER A 129 -6.76 16.14 10.91
N PRO A 130 -6.20 16.71 11.99
CA PRO A 130 -5.69 18.09 11.98
C PRO A 130 -4.46 18.30 11.07
N ARG A 131 -3.99 17.26 10.38
CA ARG A 131 -2.75 17.25 9.59
C ARG A 131 -2.96 16.30 8.42
N GLY A 132 -2.60 16.72 7.21
CA GLY A 132 -2.72 15.92 5.97
C GLY A 132 -1.77 14.72 5.91
N THR A 133 -1.67 13.97 7.01
CA THR A 133 -0.75 12.86 7.22
C THR A 133 -1.52 11.64 7.73
N PHE A 134 -1.02 10.44 7.44
CA PHE A 134 -1.38 9.22 8.13
C PHE A 134 -1.14 9.38 9.65
#